data_AF-A0A5S3P3B6-F1
#
_entry.id   AF-A0A5S3P3B6-F1
#
_cell.length_a   1.000
_cell.length_b   1.000
_cell.length_c   1.000
_cell.angle_alpha   90.00
_cell.angle_beta   90.00
_cell.angle_gamma   90.00
#
_symmetry.space_group_name_H-M   'P 1'
#
loop_
_entity.id
_entity.type
_entity.pdbx_description
1 polymer ?
#
loop_
_entity_poly.entity_id
_entity_poly.type
_entity_poly.pdbx_seq_one_letter_code
_entity_poly.pdbx_strand_id
1 'polypeptide(L)' 'MAKSEGKTSPAEFIDQVRSEGRKVVWPTREETVRTAIFVFIMMLILSLFFLGVDTLFSTVVRWLLTLA' A
#
# COMPACT_ATOMS: atom_id res chain seq x y z
N MET A 1 18.43 26.88 -39.50
CA MET A 1 17.78 27.50 -38.32
C MET A 1 18.01 26.56 -37.15
N ALA A 2 18.81 26.99 -36.18
CA ALA A 2 19.27 26.15 -35.08
C ALA A 2 18.11 25.79 -34.15
N LYS A 3 17.88 24.49 -33.95
CA LYS A 3 16.92 23.95 -32.99
C LYS A 3 17.53 24.11 -31.59
N SER A 4 17.03 25.08 -30.84
CA SER A 4 17.42 25.32 -29.44
C SER A 4 17.16 24.06 -28.62
N GLU A 5 18.24 23.44 -28.14
CA GLU A 5 18.19 22.56 -26.97
C GLU A 5 17.67 23.37 -25.79
N GLY A 6 16.54 22.98 -25.21
CA GLY A 6 15.97 23.73 -24.10
C GLY A 6 14.65 23.17 -23.66
N LYS A 7 14.71 22.13 -22.80
CA LYS A 7 13.68 21.63 -21.86
C LYS A 7 12.30 21.41 -22.47
N THR A 8 11.83 20.16 -22.46
CA THR A 8 10.45 19.74 -22.80
C THR A 8 9.47 20.87 -22.52
N SER A 9 8.93 21.46 -23.58
CA SER A 9 7.94 22.52 -23.44
C SER A 9 6.81 22.00 -22.54
N PRO A 10 6.24 22.79 -21.61
CA PRO A 10 5.12 22.34 -20.79
C PRO A 10 3.97 21.72 -21.61
N ALA A 11 3.79 22.16 -22.87
CA ALA A 11 2.85 21.57 -23.80
C ALA A 11 3.27 20.16 -24.27
N GLU A 12 4.54 19.95 -24.65
CA GLU A 12 5.07 18.63 -25.04
C GLU A 12 5.05 17.63 -23.86
N PHE A 13 5.24 18.12 -22.64
CA PHE A 13 5.16 17.29 -21.43
C PHE A 13 3.74 16.74 -21.19
N ILE A 14 2.70 17.57 -21.37
CA ILE A 14 1.30 17.13 -21.25
C ILE A 14 0.98 16.04 -22.28
N ASP A 15 1.47 16.19 -23.51
CA ASP A 15 1.28 15.21 -24.58
C ASP A 15 2.01 13.89 -24.26
N GLN A 16 3.22 13.96 -23.71
CA GLN A 16 3.95 12.79 -23.22
C GLN A 16 3.22 12.09 -22.08
N VAL A 17 2.73 12.81 -21.06
CA VAL A 17 1.95 12.25 -19.94
C VAL A 17 0.66 11.60 -20.43
N ARG A 18 -0.05 12.21 -21.38
CA ARG A 18 -1.22 11.58 -22.02
C ARG A 18 -0.83 10.32 -22.78
N SER A 19 0.34 10.30 -23.43
CA SER A 19 0.85 9.11 -24.13
C SER A 19 1.18 7.96 -23.18
N GLU A 20 1.80 8.24 -22.03
CA GLU A 20 2.15 7.24 -21.01
C GLU A 20 0.93 6.81 -20.19
N GLY A 21 0.00 7.73 -19.90
CA GLY A 21 -1.26 7.42 -19.21
C GLY A 21 -2.12 6.40 -19.97
N ARG A 22 -2.03 6.37 -21.31
CA ARG A 22 -2.70 5.34 -22.14
C ARG A 22 -2.12 3.94 -21.97
N LYS A 23 -0.90 3.80 -21.44
CA LYS A 23 -0.28 2.50 -21.12
C LYS A 23 -0.71 1.96 -19.75
N VAL A 24 -1.41 2.76 -18.94
CA VAL A 24 -1.93 2.34 -17.64
C VAL A 24 -3.09 1.38 -17.85
N VAL A 25 -2.84 0.10 -17.59
CA VAL A 25 -3.88 -0.92 -17.55
C VAL A 25 -4.50 -0.90 -16.16
N TRP A 26 -5.76 -0.46 -16.08
CA TRP A 26 -6.50 -0.48 -14.83
C TRP A 26 -6.95 -1.91 -14.52
N PRO A 27 -6.78 -2.36 -13.27
CA PRO A 27 -7.17 -3.70 -12.88
C PRO A 27 -8.69 -3.87 -13.01
N THR A 28 -9.09 -5.07 -13.37
CA THR A 28 -10.48 -5.49 -13.33
C THR A 28 -10.94 -5.60 -11.87
N ARG A 29 -12.27 -5.55 -11.66
CA ARG A 29 -12.85 -5.75 -10.33
C ARG A 29 -12.46 -7.11 -9.73
N GLU A 30 -12.35 -8.13 -10.57
CA GLU A 30 -11.96 -9.47 -10.13
C GLU A 30 -10.51 -9.51 -9.62
N GLU A 31 -9.57 -8.92 -10.36
CA GLU A 31 -8.16 -8.83 -9.94
C GLU A 31 -8.02 -8.05 -8.63
N THR A 32 -8.76 -6.95 -8.51
CA THR A 32 -8.76 -6.12 -7.30
C THR A 32 -9.26 -6.91 -6.09
N VAL A 33 -10.39 -7.62 -6.23
CA VAL A 33 -10.96 -8.43 -5.15
C VAL A 33 -10.04 -9.59 -4.79
N ARG A 34 -9.43 -10.24 -5.78
CA ARG A 34 -8.51 -11.35 -5.54
C ARG A 34 -7.30 -10.89 -4.72
N THR A 35 -6.66 -9.78 -5.11
CA THR A 35 -5.55 -9.20 -4.32
C THR A 35 -6.01 -8.78 -2.92
N ALA A 36 -7.20 -8.19 -2.80
CA ALA A 36 -7.75 -7.82 -1.49
C ALA A 36 -7.95 -9.04 -0.57
N ILE A 37 -8.42 -10.17 -1.09
CA ILE A 37 -8.57 -11.42 -0.32
C ILE A 37 -7.22 -11.91 0.21
N PHE A 38 -6.18 -11.91 -0.62
CA PHE A 38 -4.84 -12.31 -0.16
C PHE A 38 -4.33 -11.41 0.98
N VAL A 39 -4.45 -10.09 0.83
CA VAL A 39 -4.06 -9.12 1.88
C VAL A 39 -4.90 -9.32 3.13
N PHE A 40 -6.21 -9.54 2.98
CA PHE A 40 -7.13 -9.75 4.09
C PHE A 40 -6.77 -11.00 4.90
N ILE A 41 -6.45 -12.11 4.26
CA ILE A 41 -6.03 -13.35 4.94
C ILE A 41 -4.74 -13.10 5.74
N MET A 42 -3.74 -12.46 5.14
CA MET A 42 -2.51 -12.11 5.84
C MET A 42 -2.79 -11.22 7.05
N MET A 43 -3.61 -10.19 6.88
CA MET A 43 -3.99 -9.26 7.94
C MET A 43 -4.76 -9.96 9.07
N LEU A 44 -5.64 -10.92 8.74
CA LEU A 44 -6.34 -11.73 9.73
C LEU A 44 -5.37 -12.55 10.58
N ILE A 45 -4.40 -13.23 9.96
CA ILE A 45 -3.39 -14.02 10.68
C ILE A 45 -2.60 -13.15 11.65
N LEU A 46 -2.08 -12.00 11.16
CA LEU A 46 -1.37 -11.03 12.00
C LEU A 46 -2.25 -10.51 13.14
N SER A 47 -3.52 -10.17 12.88
CA SER A 47 -4.44 -9.67 13.91
C SER A 47 -4.68 -10.69 15.02
N LEU A 48 -4.82 -11.97 14.67
CA LEU A 48 -5.05 -13.04 15.64
C LEU A 48 -3.80 -13.31 16.48
N PHE A 49 -2.62 -13.24 15.86
CA PHE A 49 -1.34 -13.33 16.56
C PHE A 49 -1.18 -12.19 17.56
N PHE A 50 -1.39 -10.94 17.13
CA PHE A 50 -1.29 -9.77 18.01
C PHE A 50 -2.29 -9.86 19.17
N LEU A 51 -3.54 -10.23 18.92
CA LEU A 51 -4.55 -10.41 19.96
C LEU A 51 -4.09 -11.37 21.07
N GLY A 52 -3.47 -12.50 20.69
CA GLY A 52 -2.90 -13.45 21.64
C GLY A 52 -1.75 -12.87 22.45
N VAL A 53 -0.81 -12.21 21.77
CA VAL A 53 0.35 -11.56 22.41
C VAL A 53 -0.08 -10.45 23.35
N ASP A 54 -1.00 -9.58 22.94
CA ASP A 54 -1.53 -8.47 23.73
C ASP A 54 -2.23 -8.98 25.00
N THR A 55 -3.02 -10.04 24.88
CA THR A 55 -3.70 -10.66 26.02
C THR A 55 -2.68 -11.22 27.02
N LEU A 56 -1.67 -11.94 26.53
CA LEU A 56 -0.60 -12.49 27.35
C LEU A 56 0.20 -11.39 28.05
N PHE A 57 0.69 -10.40 27.29
CA PHE A 57 1.43 -9.27 27.82
C PHE A 57 0.63 -8.50 28.86
N SER A 58 -0.65 -8.22 28.59
CA SER A 58 -1.50 -7.50 29.53
C SER A 58 -1.72 -8.26 30.84
N THR A 59 -1.75 -9.59 30.80
CA THR A 59 -1.89 -10.43 32.00
C THR A 59 -0.59 -10.43 32.80
N VAL A 60 0.55 -10.58 32.12
CA VAL A 60 1.89 -10.53 32.75
C VAL A 60 2.14 -9.17 33.39
N VAL A 61 1.87 -8.08 32.69
CA VAL A 61 2.01 -6.72 33.21
C VAL A 61 1.11 -6.50 34.42
N ARG A 62 -0.16 -6.92 34.35
CA ARG A 62 -1.08 -6.83 35.50
C ARG A 62 -0.56 -7.62 36.70
N TRP A 63 -0.04 -8.83 36.49
CA TRP A 63 0.54 -9.64 37.55
C TRP A 63 1.78 -8.98 38.18
N LEU A 64 2.66 -8.38 37.37
CA LEU A 64 3.80 -7.63 37.89
C LEU A 64 3.38 -6.40 38.70
N LEU A 65 2.37 -5.66 38.24
CA LEU A 65 1.83 -4.51 38.98
C LEU A 65 1.17 -4.90 40.30
N THR A 66 0.69 -6.14 40.46
CA THR A 66 0.18 -6.63 41.75
C THR A 66 1.26 -7.05 42.73
N LEU A 67 2.49 -7.26 42.25
CA LEU A 67 3.65 -7.63 43.08
C LEU A 67 4.48 -6.42 43.54
N ALA A 68 4.38 -5.29 42.84
CA ALA A 68 4.99 -4.02 43.20
C ALA A 68 4.10 -3.22 44.16
#